data_AF-W2VNW6-F1
#
_entry.id   AF-W2VNW6-F1
#
_cell.length_a   1.000
_cell.length_b   1.000
_cell.length_c   1.000
_cell.angle_alpha   90.00
_cell.angle_beta   90.00
_cell.angle_gamma   90.00
#
_symmetry.space_group_name_H-M   'P 1'
#
loop_
_entity.id
_entity.type
_entity.pdbx_description
1 polymer ?
#
loop_
_entity_poly.entity_id
_entity_poly.type
_entity_poly.pdbx_seq_one_letter_code
_entity_poly.pdbx_strand_id
1 'polypeptide(L)'
;MATFMIGLVILIVGGFIMGRLCDHVFQPDDRETPAYSKQDGVDYVPMPTWKNALINLLNIAGTGPILGPIQGILFGPIALLTIPIGNVIGGAVHDYFAGMICTRDGGAQMPEMVRKYTSKTVFWIYDVFVCLLLLLVGTVFIYTPGDIAATQVFGFSGAPTEVSTWVIYAVIFAYYLIATVFPIDKIIGRVYPIFGAILVFSALGVFGAMVIFHYPLVNVWGSWATQSFDYAAYFKAGHFIPIFFVTVACGILSGFHSSQTALVARTIKSEKEGRMTFYNMMVVEGFIAMVWAAGTMALIQFTAEHGGITMQLSDKGVWQYMIQKGGELVAISPTSVVGVVCRYALGPIGGAVALIGIIILPITSGDTALRALRLTIADTFHIKQDNNARRLSLAVPIFVIVGAILVWAKIDPKGFNILWRYFAWSNQTMALFPLAAATIYLIINKRGKWAWMTLIPGVFYTFICACYILNAKLGFGLSWNVAYIGGAVIAALYAVLTIWRGKKGGYTPADPVK
;
A
#
# COMPACT_ATOMS: atom_id res chain seq x y z
N MET A 1 -14.42 8.68 20.38
CA MET A 1 -13.24 7.97 20.95
C MET A 1 -13.46 6.45 21.02
N ALA A 2 -14.62 5.95 21.45
CA ALA A 2 -14.89 4.51 21.57
C ALA A 2 -14.66 3.71 20.28
N THR A 3 -15.13 4.19 19.11
CA THR A 3 -14.90 3.52 17.82
C THR A 3 -13.42 3.35 17.51
N PHE A 4 -12.62 4.39 17.73
CA PHE A 4 -11.16 4.33 17.53
C PHE A 4 -10.50 3.31 18.45
N MET A 5 -10.86 3.31 19.74
CA MET A 5 -10.33 2.35 20.72
C MET A 5 -10.72 0.91 20.38
N ILE A 6 -11.95 0.67 19.94
CA ILE A 6 -12.39 -0.65 19.45
C ILE A 6 -11.54 -1.07 18.25
N GLY A 7 -11.30 -0.16 17.30
CA GLY A 7 -10.42 -0.41 16.16
C GLY A 7 -8.99 -0.79 16.56
N LEU A 8 -8.42 -0.11 17.55
CA LEU A 8 -7.10 -0.46 18.10
C LEU A 8 -7.10 -1.82 18.80
N VAL A 9 -8.16 -2.16 19.54
CA VAL A 9 -8.32 -3.48 20.16
C VAL A 9 -8.39 -4.57 19.09
N ILE A 10 -9.15 -4.37 18.01
CA ILE A 10 -9.21 -5.31 16.87
C ILE A 10 -7.81 -5.49 16.29
N LEU A 11 -7.08 -4.40 16.07
CA LEU A 11 -5.75 -4.45 15.49
C LEU A 11 -4.74 -5.21 16.37
N ILE A 12 -4.70 -4.91 17.66
CA ILE A 12 -3.74 -5.50 18.61
C ILE A 12 -4.13 -6.93 18.98
N VAL A 13 -5.34 -7.12 19.50
CA VAL A 13 -5.82 -8.43 19.99
C VAL A 13 -6.12 -9.35 18.82
N GLY A 14 -6.85 -8.87 17.81
CA GLY A 14 -7.12 -9.63 16.59
C GLY A 14 -5.82 -9.94 15.84
N GLY A 15 -4.90 -8.98 15.72
CA GLY A 15 -3.57 -9.19 15.16
C GLY A 15 -2.80 -10.30 15.86
N PHE A 16 -2.78 -10.30 17.20
CA PHE A 16 -2.10 -11.35 17.97
C PHE A 16 -2.73 -12.74 17.77
N ILE A 17 -4.06 -12.84 17.81
CA ILE A 17 -4.79 -14.11 17.65
C ILE A 17 -4.58 -14.66 16.23
N MET A 18 -4.82 -13.83 15.21
CA MET A 18 -4.69 -14.25 13.82
C MET A 18 -3.23 -14.50 13.41
N GLY A 19 -2.27 -13.75 13.95
CA GLY A 19 -0.84 -14.00 13.74
C GLY A 19 -0.39 -15.34 14.34
N ARG A 20 -0.86 -15.69 15.54
CA ARG A 20 -0.64 -17.03 16.12
C ARG A 20 -1.30 -18.13 15.30
N LEU A 21 -2.51 -17.88 14.79
CA LEU A 21 -3.18 -18.83 13.91
C LEU A 21 -2.39 -19.04 12.61
N CYS A 22 -1.85 -17.97 12.01
CA CYS A 22 -1.00 -18.06 10.83
C CYS A 22 0.23 -18.95 11.08
N ASP A 23 0.93 -18.79 12.21
CA ASP A 23 2.04 -19.68 12.60
C ASP A 23 1.59 -21.12 12.83
N HIS A 24 0.46 -21.32 13.53
CA HIS A 24 -0.08 -22.66 13.75
C HIS A 24 -0.41 -23.37 12.43
N VAL A 25 -0.95 -22.62 11.46
CA VAL A 25 -1.32 -23.12 10.13
C VAL A 25 -0.09 -23.29 9.24
N PHE A 26 0.90 -22.41 9.27
CA PHE A 26 2.08 -22.48 8.41
C PHE A 26 3.16 -23.43 8.96
N GLN A 27 3.17 -23.65 10.28
CA GLN A 27 4.16 -24.43 11.02
C GLN A 27 5.60 -24.09 10.58
N PRO A 28 6.09 -22.87 10.89
CA PRO A 28 7.50 -22.53 10.72
C PRO A 28 8.39 -23.55 11.44
N ASP A 29 9.46 -24.01 10.79
CA ASP A 29 10.41 -24.96 11.37
C ASP A 29 11.86 -24.47 11.28
N ASP A 30 12.81 -25.33 11.64
CA ASP A 30 14.24 -25.03 11.70
C ASP A 30 14.98 -25.34 10.38
N ARG A 31 14.25 -25.43 9.26
CA ARG A 31 14.90 -25.59 7.95
C ARG A 31 15.83 -24.42 7.63
N GLU A 32 16.86 -24.71 6.85
CA GLU A 32 17.78 -23.68 6.38
C GLU A 32 17.05 -22.70 5.46
N THR A 33 17.17 -21.40 5.77
CA THR A 33 16.54 -20.33 4.99
C THR A 33 17.37 -20.00 3.75
N PRO A 34 16.78 -19.32 2.74
CA PRO A 34 17.54 -18.83 1.57
C PRO A 34 18.69 -17.89 1.93
N ALA A 35 18.61 -17.20 3.07
CA ALA A 35 19.68 -16.32 3.55
C ALA A 35 21.00 -17.06 3.79
N TYR A 36 20.94 -18.35 4.12
CA TYR A 36 22.11 -19.20 4.33
C TYR A 36 22.37 -20.11 3.11
N SER A 37 21.34 -20.78 2.61
CA SER A 37 21.49 -21.75 1.50
C SER A 37 21.86 -21.13 0.13
N LYS A 38 21.64 -19.82 -0.07
CA LYS A 38 21.94 -19.11 -1.32
C LYS A 38 22.78 -17.84 -1.10
N GLN A 39 23.55 -17.78 -0.02
CA GLN A 39 24.25 -16.58 0.39
C GLN A 39 25.16 -16.02 -0.71
N ASP A 40 24.93 -14.77 -1.12
CA ASP A 40 25.69 -14.10 -2.21
C ASP A 40 26.33 -12.77 -1.78
N GLY A 41 26.07 -12.34 -0.53
CA GLY A 41 26.58 -11.07 0.00
C GLY A 41 25.85 -9.82 -0.50
N VAL A 42 24.82 -9.96 -1.35
CA VAL A 42 24.07 -8.85 -1.95
C VAL A 42 22.57 -9.01 -1.71
N ASP A 43 21.92 -10.00 -2.34
CA ASP A 43 20.48 -10.23 -2.25
C ASP A 43 20.11 -11.24 -1.16
N TYR A 44 21.02 -12.18 -0.87
CA TYR A 44 20.86 -13.25 0.11
C TYR A 44 21.87 -13.06 1.24
N VAL A 45 21.43 -12.37 2.29
CA VAL A 45 22.29 -12.02 3.43
C VAL A 45 21.52 -12.17 4.73
N PRO A 46 22.00 -12.96 5.71
CA PRO A 46 21.32 -13.13 6.98
C PRO A 46 21.38 -11.84 7.81
N MET A 47 20.22 -11.28 8.12
CA MET A 47 20.09 -10.03 8.88
C MET A 47 19.40 -10.24 10.23
N PRO A 48 19.68 -9.41 11.25
CA PRO A 48 18.95 -9.47 12.52
C PRO A 48 17.44 -9.26 12.33
N THR A 49 16.62 -9.96 13.11
CA THR A 49 15.14 -9.92 13.02
C THR A 49 14.58 -8.50 13.07
N TRP A 50 15.07 -7.66 13.98
CA TRP A 50 14.60 -6.27 14.12
C TRP A 50 14.92 -5.43 12.87
N LYS A 51 16.02 -5.72 12.19
CA LYS A 51 16.42 -5.04 10.96
C LYS A 51 15.54 -5.51 9.80
N ASN A 52 15.30 -6.81 9.67
CA ASN A 52 14.36 -7.36 8.68
C ASN A 52 12.94 -6.81 8.88
N ALA A 53 12.46 -6.78 10.11
CA ALA A 53 11.15 -6.22 10.45
C ALA A 53 11.06 -4.74 10.07
N LEU A 54 12.07 -3.93 10.43
CA LEU A 54 12.11 -2.52 10.07
C LEU A 54 12.21 -2.30 8.55
N ILE A 55 13.05 -3.06 7.85
CA ILE A 55 13.16 -2.99 6.38
C ILE A 55 11.83 -3.40 5.73
N ASN A 56 11.19 -4.47 6.18
CA ASN A 56 9.88 -4.88 5.66
C ASN A 56 8.86 -3.76 5.87
N LEU A 57 8.74 -3.24 7.10
CA LEU A 57 7.85 -2.12 7.42
C LEU A 57 8.12 -0.91 6.52
N LEU A 58 9.38 -0.57 6.31
CA LEU A 58 9.80 0.55 5.46
C LEU A 58 9.45 0.36 4.00
N ASN A 59 9.59 -0.86 3.49
CA ASN A 59 9.32 -1.17 2.09
C ASN A 59 7.81 -1.25 1.80
N ILE A 60 6.98 -1.57 2.81
CA ILE A 60 5.51 -1.60 2.67
C ILE A 60 4.88 -0.22 2.99
N ALA A 61 5.43 0.51 3.96
CA ALA A 61 4.92 1.80 4.38
C ALA A 61 5.45 2.97 3.53
N GLY A 62 4.89 3.11 2.32
CA GLY A 62 5.05 4.30 1.47
C GLY A 62 4.09 5.44 1.85
N THR A 63 3.66 6.27 0.88
CA THR A 63 2.57 7.25 1.12
C THR A 63 1.21 6.61 1.31
N GLY A 64 1.07 5.35 0.91
CA GLY A 64 -0.15 4.57 0.93
C GLY A 64 -0.88 4.56 2.29
N PRO A 65 -0.27 4.06 3.37
CA PRO A 65 -0.88 4.00 4.71
C PRO A 65 -1.07 5.37 5.38
N ILE A 66 -0.75 6.48 4.70
CA ILE A 66 -1.02 7.83 5.17
C ILE A 66 -2.16 8.43 4.33
N LEU A 67 -1.96 8.54 3.02
CA LEU A 67 -2.92 9.16 2.11
C LEU A 67 -4.20 8.34 1.93
N GLY A 68 -4.10 7.01 1.91
CA GLY A 68 -5.25 6.12 1.83
C GLY A 68 -6.20 6.30 3.01
N PRO A 69 -5.72 6.21 4.27
CA PRO A 69 -6.54 6.40 5.46
C PRO A 69 -7.04 7.83 5.66
N ILE A 70 -6.26 8.84 5.26
CA ILE A 70 -6.75 10.23 5.13
C ILE A 70 -7.98 10.20 4.23
N GLN A 71 -7.86 9.81 2.95
CA GLN A 71 -9.00 9.75 2.04
C GLN A 71 -10.13 8.84 2.53
N GLY A 72 -9.81 7.74 3.20
CA GLY A 72 -10.75 6.78 3.77
C GLY A 72 -11.62 7.38 4.88
N ILE A 73 -11.11 8.34 5.65
CA ILE A 73 -11.90 8.97 6.72
C ILE A 73 -13.02 9.85 6.19
N LEU A 74 -12.97 10.29 4.92
CA LEU A 74 -14.07 11.00 4.26
C LEU A 74 -15.34 10.14 4.16
N PHE A 75 -15.22 8.82 4.31
CA PHE A 75 -16.35 7.89 4.34
C PHE A 75 -16.97 7.74 5.73
N GLY A 76 -16.42 8.43 6.74
CA GLY A 76 -16.94 8.44 8.10
C GLY A 76 -16.16 7.59 9.10
N PRO A 77 -16.63 7.57 10.36
CA PRO A 77 -16.01 6.81 11.44
C PRO A 77 -15.97 5.30 11.21
N ILE A 78 -16.76 4.77 10.27
CA ILE A 78 -16.70 3.36 9.87
C ILE A 78 -15.31 2.95 9.34
N ALA A 79 -14.53 3.91 8.82
CA ALA A 79 -13.14 3.68 8.42
C ALA A 79 -12.29 3.15 9.59
N LEU A 80 -12.54 3.63 10.82
CA LEU A 80 -11.81 3.26 12.02
C LEU A 80 -12.09 1.82 12.51
N LEU A 81 -13.09 1.15 11.93
CA LEU A 81 -13.35 -0.27 12.16
C LEU A 81 -12.93 -1.11 10.95
N THR A 82 -13.20 -0.61 9.74
CA THR A 82 -12.97 -1.36 8.50
C THR A 82 -11.48 -1.52 8.22
N ILE A 83 -10.66 -0.49 8.48
CA ILE A 83 -9.20 -0.55 8.34
C ILE A 83 -8.59 -1.67 9.17
N PRO A 84 -8.77 -1.71 10.51
CA PRO A 84 -8.11 -2.72 11.34
C PRO A 84 -8.66 -4.12 11.09
N ILE A 85 -9.96 -4.27 10.79
CA ILE A 85 -10.52 -5.57 10.41
C ILE A 85 -9.84 -6.11 9.15
N GLY A 86 -9.86 -5.34 8.06
CA GLY A 86 -9.29 -5.79 6.79
C GLY A 86 -7.76 -5.93 6.83
N ASN A 87 -7.07 -5.12 7.64
CA ASN A 87 -5.64 -5.27 7.90
C ASN A 87 -5.34 -6.61 8.58
N VAL A 88 -6.03 -6.95 9.66
CA VAL A 88 -5.77 -8.18 10.43
C VAL A 88 -6.10 -9.43 9.65
N ILE A 89 -7.29 -9.53 9.03
CA ILE A 89 -7.73 -10.77 8.38
C ILE A 89 -7.31 -10.86 6.91
N GLY A 90 -6.94 -9.74 6.30
CA GLY A 90 -6.59 -9.62 4.89
C GLY A 90 -5.12 -9.31 4.69
N GLY A 91 -4.71 -8.07 4.93
CA GLY A 91 -3.35 -7.59 4.65
C GLY A 91 -2.26 -8.37 5.36
N ALA A 92 -2.37 -8.54 6.68
CA ALA A 92 -1.36 -9.23 7.48
C ALA A 92 -1.28 -10.73 7.13
N VAL A 93 -2.42 -11.35 6.83
CA VAL A 93 -2.49 -12.73 6.33
C VAL A 93 -1.82 -12.85 4.95
N HIS A 94 -2.11 -11.91 4.04
CA HIS A 94 -1.51 -11.85 2.71
C HIS A 94 0.02 -11.75 2.79
N ASP A 95 0.54 -10.78 3.53
CA ASP A 95 1.99 -10.53 3.62
C ASP A 95 2.71 -11.71 4.29
N TYR A 96 2.11 -12.27 5.34
CA TYR A 96 2.65 -13.45 6.01
C TYR A 96 2.76 -14.65 5.07
N PHE A 97 1.68 -15.05 4.41
CA PHE A 97 1.73 -16.22 3.53
C PHE A 97 2.59 -15.98 2.30
N ALA A 98 2.54 -14.78 1.70
CA ALA A 98 3.41 -14.45 0.57
C ALA A 98 4.89 -14.59 0.94
N GLY A 99 5.31 -13.99 2.06
CA GLY A 99 6.69 -14.01 2.52
C GLY A 99 7.17 -15.39 2.89
N MET A 100 6.37 -16.09 3.69
CA MET A 100 6.71 -17.42 4.19
C MET A 100 6.78 -18.47 3.06
N ILE A 101 5.88 -18.39 2.08
CA ILE A 101 5.94 -19.25 0.88
C ILE A 101 7.18 -18.91 0.06
N CYS A 102 7.50 -17.63 -0.15
CA CYS A 102 8.71 -17.22 -0.86
C CYS A 102 9.99 -17.69 -0.14
N THR A 103 10.03 -17.66 1.20
CA THR A 103 11.12 -18.24 1.98
C THR A 103 11.29 -19.73 1.67
N ARG A 104 10.21 -20.51 1.70
CA ARG A 104 10.23 -21.95 1.37
C ARG A 104 10.57 -22.24 -0.08
N ASP A 105 10.31 -21.28 -0.97
CA ASP A 105 10.68 -21.35 -2.39
C ASP A 105 12.09 -20.79 -2.66
N GLY A 106 12.92 -20.69 -1.62
CA GLY A 106 14.31 -20.27 -1.74
C GLY A 106 14.47 -18.79 -2.09
N GLY A 107 13.59 -17.94 -1.58
CA GLY A 107 13.59 -16.49 -1.82
C GLY A 107 13.16 -16.12 -3.23
N ALA A 108 12.24 -16.90 -3.82
CA ALA A 108 11.71 -16.65 -5.15
C ALA A 108 11.00 -15.28 -5.23
N GLN A 109 11.07 -14.63 -6.39
CA GLN A 109 10.29 -13.43 -6.67
C GLN A 109 8.80 -13.79 -6.77
N MET A 110 7.93 -12.81 -6.54
CA MET A 110 6.48 -13.03 -6.53
C MET A 110 5.91 -13.62 -7.82
N PRO A 111 6.30 -13.18 -9.05
CA PRO A 111 5.85 -13.81 -10.28
C PRO A 111 6.13 -15.31 -10.29
N GLU A 112 7.33 -15.73 -9.87
CA GLU A 112 7.73 -17.14 -9.83
C GLU A 112 6.90 -17.95 -8.82
N MET A 113 6.62 -17.38 -7.65
CA MET A 113 5.73 -17.99 -6.66
C MET A 113 4.31 -18.17 -7.23
N VAL A 114 3.76 -17.13 -7.85
CA VAL A 114 2.46 -17.19 -8.53
C VAL A 114 2.46 -18.26 -9.59
N ARG A 115 3.48 -18.33 -10.46
CA ARG A 115 3.63 -19.37 -11.49
C ARG A 115 3.59 -20.78 -10.91
N LYS A 116 4.41 -21.03 -9.87
CA LYS A 116 4.59 -22.33 -9.25
C LYS A 116 3.29 -22.92 -8.72
N TYR A 117 2.45 -22.11 -8.07
CA TYR A 117 1.21 -22.60 -7.47
C TYR A 117 -0.03 -22.43 -8.36
N THR A 118 -0.05 -21.47 -9.28
CA THR A 118 -1.22 -21.23 -10.16
C THR A 118 -1.05 -21.87 -11.54
N SER A 119 -0.52 -21.17 -12.54
CA SER A 119 -0.25 -21.68 -13.88
C SER A 119 0.68 -20.74 -14.66
N LYS A 120 1.18 -21.19 -15.81
CA LYS A 120 1.96 -20.36 -16.73
C LYS A 120 1.15 -19.19 -17.31
N THR A 121 -0.15 -19.39 -17.57
CA THR A 121 -1.03 -18.32 -18.04
C THR A 121 -1.20 -17.22 -16.98
N VAL A 122 -1.46 -17.64 -15.73
CA VAL A 122 -1.63 -16.71 -14.62
C VAL A 122 -0.32 -15.96 -14.31
N PHE A 123 0.83 -16.61 -14.49
CA PHE A 123 2.14 -15.94 -14.43
C PHE A 123 2.24 -14.77 -15.41
N TRP A 124 1.96 -14.98 -16.70
CA TRP A 124 2.08 -13.89 -17.69
C TRP A 124 1.10 -12.75 -17.41
N ILE A 125 -0.12 -13.06 -16.96
CA ILE A 125 -1.08 -12.04 -16.53
C ILE A 125 -0.51 -11.24 -15.34
N TYR A 126 0.00 -11.93 -14.32
CA TYR A 126 0.58 -11.30 -13.15
C TYR A 126 1.82 -10.47 -13.50
N ASP A 127 2.68 -10.95 -14.38
CA ASP A 127 3.95 -10.31 -14.73
C ASP A 127 3.75 -8.97 -15.45
N VAL A 128 2.82 -8.94 -16.42
CA VAL A 128 2.42 -7.69 -17.08
C VAL A 128 1.82 -6.72 -16.06
N PHE A 129 0.96 -7.23 -15.17
CA PHE A 129 0.24 -6.40 -14.22
C PHE A 129 1.13 -5.88 -13.08
N VAL A 130 2.12 -6.67 -12.62
CA VAL A 130 3.14 -6.20 -11.66
C VAL A 130 3.99 -5.13 -12.29
N CYS A 131 4.37 -5.29 -13.56
CA CYS A 131 5.15 -4.27 -14.27
C CYS A 131 4.39 -2.94 -14.35
N LEU A 132 3.10 -3.00 -14.69
CA LEU A 132 2.22 -1.82 -14.69
C LEU A 132 2.08 -1.22 -13.29
N LEU A 133 1.84 -2.04 -12.26
CA LEU A 133 1.75 -1.56 -10.88
C LEU A 133 3.03 -0.84 -10.45
N LEU A 134 4.20 -1.45 -10.64
CA LEU A 134 5.48 -0.87 -10.21
C LEU A 134 5.78 0.45 -10.92
N LEU A 135 5.34 0.60 -12.17
CA LEU A 135 5.42 1.87 -12.91
C LEU A 135 4.53 2.94 -12.27
N LEU A 136 3.29 2.59 -11.92
CA LEU A 136 2.35 3.49 -11.24
C LEU A 136 2.85 3.85 -9.83
N VAL A 137 3.40 2.89 -9.08
CA VAL A 137 4.03 3.11 -7.76
C VAL A 137 5.13 4.16 -7.90
N GLY A 138 6.05 3.96 -8.85
CA GLY A 138 7.15 4.90 -9.09
C GLY A 138 6.64 6.30 -9.41
N THR A 139 5.60 6.42 -10.23
CA THR A 139 5.02 7.73 -10.60
C THR A 139 4.33 8.41 -9.41
N VAL A 140 3.49 7.69 -8.67
CA VAL A 140 2.81 8.20 -7.47
C VAL A 140 3.83 8.63 -6.42
N PHE A 141 4.90 7.86 -6.23
CA PHE A 141 5.93 8.13 -5.22
C PHE A 141 6.96 9.18 -5.65
N ILE A 142 6.91 9.68 -6.89
CA ILE A 142 7.54 10.96 -7.26
C ILE A 142 6.57 12.10 -6.97
N TYR A 143 5.31 11.95 -7.42
CA TYR A 143 4.30 13.00 -7.31
C TYR A 143 4.05 13.40 -5.85
N THR A 144 3.76 12.43 -4.97
CA THR A 144 3.30 12.72 -3.61
C THR A 144 4.35 13.42 -2.75
N PRO A 145 5.61 12.94 -2.62
CA PRO A 145 6.63 13.69 -1.88
C PRO A 145 7.03 14.98 -2.58
N GLY A 146 6.99 15.05 -3.92
CA GLY A 146 7.24 16.29 -4.64
C GLY A 146 6.21 17.38 -4.31
N ASP A 147 4.94 17.01 -4.23
CA ASP A 147 3.84 17.92 -3.87
C ASP A 147 3.91 18.37 -2.39
N ILE A 148 4.23 17.44 -1.49
CA ILE A 148 4.42 17.74 -0.07
C ILE A 148 5.64 18.65 0.12
N ALA A 149 6.76 18.37 -0.55
CA ALA A 149 7.95 19.21 -0.48
C ALA A 149 7.67 20.63 -1.01
N ALA A 150 7.04 20.75 -2.18
CA ALA A 150 6.71 22.05 -2.76
C ALA A 150 5.80 22.87 -1.83
N THR A 151 4.67 22.30 -1.42
CA THR A 151 3.63 23.04 -0.69
C THR A 151 3.90 23.18 0.81
N GLN A 152 4.43 22.13 1.46
CA GLN A 152 4.53 22.05 2.92
C GLN A 152 5.93 22.34 3.45
N VAL A 153 6.98 22.23 2.64
CA VAL A 153 8.37 22.51 3.08
C VAL A 153 8.84 23.85 2.55
N PHE A 154 8.71 24.07 1.24
CA PHE A 154 9.21 25.28 0.59
C PHE A 154 8.17 26.40 0.46
N GLY A 155 6.88 26.11 0.70
CA GLY A 155 5.80 27.10 0.63
C GLY A 155 5.46 27.55 -0.79
N PHE A 156 5.83 26.78 -1.80
CA PHE A 156 5.45 26.98 -3.19
C PHE A 156 3.97 26.60 -3.40
N SER A 157 3.38 27.05 -4.50
CA SER A 157 1.98 26.75 -4.83
C SER A 157 1.75 25.27 -5.14
N GLY A 158 2.80 24.55 -5.58
CA GLY A 158 2.67 23.21 -6.12
C GLY A 158 1.94 23.19 -7.48
N ALA A 159 1.68 24.33 -8.11
CA ALA A 159 0.98 24.39 -9.39
C ALA A 159 1.88 23.96 -10.56
N PRO A 160 1.32 23.38 -11.63
CA PRO A 160 2.08 23.06 -12.85
C PRO A 160 2.66 24.29 -13.55
N THR A 161 2.18 25.50 -13.25
CA THR A 161 2.71 26.75 -13.79
C THR A 161 3.97 27.23 -13.09
N GLU A 162 4.31 26.68 -11.91
CA GLU A 162 5.43 27.15 -11.11
C GLU A 162 6.70 26.32 -11.37
N VAL A 163 7.77 26.96 -11.85
CA VAL A 163 9.03 26.29 -12.21
C VAL A 163 9.68 25.59 -11.00
N SER A 164 9.58 26.18 -9.81
CA SER A 164 10.10 25.61 -8.55
C SER A 164 9.55 24.21 -8.26
N THR A 165 8.26 23.98 -8.57
CA THR A 165 7.61 22.67 -8.43
C THR A 165 8.27 21.64 -9.35
N TRP A 166 8.53 21.99 -10.61
CA TRP A 166 9.20 21.10 -11.55
C TRP A 166 10.65 20.81 -11.19
N VAL A 167 11.36 21.78 -10.61
CA VAL A 167 12.74 21.57 -10.12
C VAL A 167 12.76 20.50 -9.02
N ILE A 168 11.84 20.56 -8.06
CA ILE A 168 11.72 19.54 -7.00
C ILE A 168 11.45 18.16 -7.61
N TYR A 169 10.50 18.07 -8.54
CA TYR A 169 10.16 16.81 -9.20
C TYR A 169 11.34 16.27 -10.00
N ALA A 170 12.08 17.13 -10.69
CA ALA A 170 13.27 16.77 -11.45
C ALA A 170 14.40 16.24 -10.56
N VAL A 171 14.60 16.81 -9.36
CA VAL A 171 15.58 16.31 -8.39
C VAL A 171 15.23 14.89 -7.93
N ILE A 172 13.96 14.66 -7.56
CA ILE A 172 13.48 13.33 -7.14
C ILE A 172 13.61 12.32 -8.29
N PHE A 173 13.21 12.73 -9.50
CA PHE A 173 13.28 11.90 -10.70
C PHE A 173 14.73 11.53 -11.06
N ALA A 174 15.65 12.50 -10.99
CA ALA A 174 17.08 12.26 -11.22
C ALA A 174 17.66 11.31 -10.16
N TYR A 175 17.31 11.51 -8.89
CA TYR A 175 17.67 10.58 -7.82
C TYR A 175 17.20 9.15 -8.12
N TYR A 176 15.95 8.96 -8.55
CA TYR A 176 15.41 7.64 -8.92
C TYR A 176 16.15 7.00 -10.10
N LEU A 177 16.50 7.77 -11.12
CA LEU A 177 17.22 7.25 -12.28
C LEU A 177 18.61 6.74 -11.86
N ILE A 178 19.32 7.53 -11.05
CA ILE A 178 20.61 7.17 -10.47
C ILE A 178 20.43 5.91 -9.60
N ALA A 179 19.50 5.93 -8.65
CA ALA A 179 19.28 4.82 -7.74
C ALA A 179 18.88 3.52 -8.46
N THR A 180 18.14 3.61 -9.57
CA THR A 180 17.78 2.45 -10.37
C THR A 180 19.02 1.82 -11.02
N VAL A 181 19.97 2.62 -11.51
CA VAL A 181 21.18 2.14 -12.20
C VAL A 181 22.25 1.65 -11.23
N PHE A 182 22.43 2.36 -10.11
CA PHE A 182 23.50 2.11 -9.14
C PHE A 182 23.07 1.15 -8.01
N PRO A 183 24.05 0.44 -7.38
CA PRO A 183 23.79 -0.43 -6.24
C PRO A 183 23.26 0.31 -4.98
N ILE A 184 22.37 -0.33 -4.23
CA ILE A 184 21.67 0.23 -3.04
C ILE A 184 22.62 0.56 -1.89
N ASP A 185 23.61 -0.31 -1.68
CA ASP A 185 24.61 -0.24 -0.61
C ASP A 185 25.42 1.05 -0.65
N LYS A 186 25.62 1.62 -1.85
CA LYS A 186 26.33 2.88 -2.06
C LYS A 186 25.50 4.13 -1.82
N ILE A 187 24.16 4.01 -1.83
CA ILE A 187 23.26 5.17 -1.89
C ILE A 187 22.59 5.43 -0.54
N ILE A 188 21.83 4.47 0.03
CA ILE A 188 21.01 4.75 1.23
C ILE A 188 21.05 3.64 2.29
N GLY A 189 21.67 2.48 2.05
CA GLY A 189 21.59 1.30 2.94
C GLY A 189 21.79 1.54 4.45
N ARG A 190 22.70 2.45 4.84
CA ARG A 190 22.97 2.78 6.26
C ARG A 190 21.94 3.72 6.90
N VAL A 191 21.19 4.48 6.10
CA VAL A 191 20.27 5.54 6.56
C VAL A 191 18.82 5.03 6.68
N TYR A 192 18.44 3.94 5.99
CA TYR A 192 17.10 3.34 6.05
C TYR A 192 16.51 3.24 7.48
N PRO A 193 17.25 2.74 8.50
CA PRO A 193 16.70 2.63 9.85
C PRO A 193 16.28 3.96 10.48
N ILE A 194 16.97 5.06 10.14
CA ILE A 194 16.66 6.40 10.65
C ILE A 194 15.32 6.86 10.09
N PHE A 195 15.07 6.64 8.79
CA PHE A 195 13.80 7.02 8.16
C PHE A 195 12.62 6.23 8.75
N GLY A 196 12.83 4.94 9.05
CA GLY A 196 11.80 4.13 9.71
C GLY A 196 11.49 4.61 11.12
N ALA A 197 12.51 5.05 11.86
CA ALA A 197 12.31 5.67 13.16
C ALA A 197 11.48 6.97 13.05
N ILE A 198 11.70 7.79 12.01
CA ILE A 198 10.92 9.02 11.79
C ILE A 198 9.44 8.70 11.47
N LEU A 199 9.16 7.66 10.67
CA LEU A 199 7.79 7.22 10.41
C LEU A 199 7.07 6.86 11.71
N VAL A 200 7.70 5.99 12.50
CA VAL A 200 7.14 5.52 13.77
C VAL A 200 6.97 6.68 14.74
N PHE A 201 7.95 7.60 14.80
CA PHE A 201 7.85 8.84 15.56
C PHE A 201 6.64 9.68 15.13
N SER A 202 6.40 9.84 13.83
CA SER A 202 5.27 10.64 13.33
C SER A 202 3.92 10.04 13.76
N ALA A 203 3.76 8.71 13.64
CA ALA A 203 2.54 8.04 14.05
C ALA A 203 2.36 8.05 15.57
N LEU A 204 3.40 7.71 16.34
CA LEU A 204 3.34 7.75 17.80
C LEU A 204 3.12 9.16 18.34
N GLY A 205 3.70 10.17 17.70
CA GLY A 205 3.52 11.57 18.06
C GLY A 205 2.09 12.03 17.82
N VAL A 206 1.51 11.77 16.63
CA VAL A 206 0.11 12.11 16.33
C VAL A 206 -0.83 11.37 17.28
N PHE A 207 -0.56 10.09 17.54
CA PHE A 207 -1.31 9.31 18.53
C PHE A 207 -1.22 9.89 19.95
N GLY A 208 0.00 10.21 20.40
CA GLY A 208 0.24 10.82 21.71
C GLY A 208 -0.47 12.15 21.86
N ALA A 209 -0.41 13.01 20.84
CA ALA A 209 -1.13 14.28 20.81
C ALA A 209 -2.65 14.07 20.93
N MET A 210 -3.23 13.13 20.18
CA MET A 210 -4.66 12.82 20.27
C MET A 210 -5.09 12.37 21.68
N VAL A 211 -4.27 11.55 22.35
CA VAL A 211 -4.60 11.03 23.68
C VAL A 211 -4.39 12.09 24.76
N ILE A 212 -3.27 12.82 24.72
CA ILE A 212 -2.89 13.84 25.72
C ILE A 212 -3.84 15.05 25.67
N PHE A 213 -4.15 15.54 24.46
CA PHE A 213 -5.01 16.70 24.27
C PHE A 213 -6.49 16.34 24.12
N HIS A 214 -6.84 15.06 24.31
CA HIS A 214 -8.22 14.56 24.27
C HIS A 214 -9.00 15.00 23.03
N TYR A 215 -8.40 14.88 21.84
CA TYR A 215 -9.03 15.36 20.62
C TYR A 215 -10.39 14.68 20.36
N PRO A 216 -11.41 15.46 19.95
CA PRO A 216 -12.75 14.93 19.75
C PRO A 216 -12.79 14.00 18.53
N LEU A 217 -13.11 12.73 18.77
CA LEU A 217 -13.32 11.72 17.72
C LEU A 217 -14.77 11.28 17.70
N VAL A 218 -15.38 11.28 16.52
CA VAL A 218 -16.77 10.86 16.30
C VAL A 218 -16.86 9.33 16.32
N ASN A 219 -17.91 8.81 16.95
CA ASN A 219 -18.19 7.38 16.96
C ASN A 219 -19.12 7.00 15.80
N VAL A 220 -19.13 5.73 15.39
CA VAL A 220 -19.99 5.23 14.29
C VAL A 220 -21.49 5.46 14.53
N TRP A 221 -21.92 5.47 15.79
CA TRP A 221 -23.29 5.78 16.20
C TRP A 221 -23.53 7.27 16.50
N GLY A 222 -22.50 8.10 16.37
CA GLY A 222 -22.62 9.54 16.50
C GLY A 222 -23.06 10.18 15.19
N SER A 223 -23.75 11.31 15.27
CA SER A 223 -23.95 12.17 14.10
C SER A 223 -22.64 12.90 13.81
N TRP A 224 -22.03 12.66 12.64
CA TRP A 224 -20.92 13.48 12.17
C TRP A 224 -21.44 14.69 11.39
N ALA A 225 -22.31 15.47 11.99
CA ALA A 225 -22.77 16.72 11.43
C ALA A 225 -21.77 17.82 11.81
N THR A 226 -20.74 18.02 10.98
CA THR A 226 -20.22 19.38 10.82
C THR A 226 -21.36 20.21 10.19
N GLN A 227 -21.37 21.55 10.29
CA GLN A 227 -22.49 22.42 9.84
C GLN A 227 -22.96 22.23 8.38
N SER A 228 -22.36 21.29 7.63
CA SER A 228 -22.66 20.92 6.25
C SER A 228 -23.08 19.45 6.01
N PHE A 229 -23.38 18.59 7.02
CA PHE A 229 -23.57 17.14 6.73
C PHE A 229 -24.56 16.31 7.58
N ASP A 230 -25.21 15.35 6.92
CA ASP A 230 -25.91 14.16 7.48
C ASP A 230 -25.21 12.87 7.03
N TYR A 231 -24.63 12.11 7.97
CA TYR A 231 -23.95 10.83 7.75
C TYR A 231 -24.79 9.79 6.97
N ALA A 232 -26.11 9.81 7.13
CA ALA A 232 -27.01 8.90 6.41
C ALA A 232 -27.10 9.22 4.90
N ALA A 233 -26.81 10.45 4.48
CA ALA A 233 -26.87 10.86 3.08
C ALA A 233 -25.80 10.15 2.22
N TYR A 234 -24.67 9.78 2.81
CA TYR A 234 -23.62 9.02 2.10
C TYR A 234 -24.08 7.61 1.71
N PHE A 235 -24.78 6.91 2.62
CA PHE A 235 -25.35 5.59 2.32
C PHE A 235 -26.56 5.66 1.40
N LYS A 236 -27.27 6.80 1.35
CA LYS A 236 -28.38 7.04 0.43
C LYS A 236 -27.94 7.28 -1.02
N ALA A 237 -26.73 7.80 -1.26
CA ALA A 237 -26.23 8.13 -2.60
C ALA A 237 -24.95 7.38 -3.03
N GLY A 238 -24.33 6.58 -2.16
CA GLY A 238 -22.95 6.12 -2.31
C GLY A 238 -22.75 4.60 -2.33
N HIS A 239 -21.69 4.18 -3.03
CA HIS A 239 -21.26 2.79 -3.18
C HIS A 239 -20.03 2.52 -2.30
N PHE A 240 -20.23 2.53 -0.97
CA PHE A 240 -19.17 2.32 0.02
C PHE A 240 -18.31 1.10 -0.33
N ILE A 241 -18.96 -0.03 -0.63
CA ILE A 241 -18.34 -1.16 -1.33
C ILE A 241 -18.62 -0.98 -2.83
N PRO A 242 -17.59 -0.90 -3.70
CA PRO A 242 -16.17 -1.20 -3.49
C PRO A 242 -15.27 0.02 -3.21
N ILE A 243 -15.80 1.24 -3.29
CA ILE A 243 -14.99 2.47 -3.41
C ILE A 243 -14.06 2.66 -2.19
N PHE A 244 -14.57 2.43 -0.98
CA PHE A 244 -13.78 2.56 0.25
C PHE A 244 -12.55 1.65 0.22
N PHE A 245 -12.75 0.37 -0.07
CA PHE A 245 -11.66 -0.62 -0.03
C PHE A 245 -10.58 -0.35 -1.08
N VAL A 246 -10.96 0.17 -2.25
CA VAL A 246 -9.98 0.62 -3.25
C VAL A 246 -9.25 1.88 -2.78
N THR A 247 -9.95 2.80 -2.11
CA THR A 247 -9.35 4.07 -1.65
C THR A 247 -8.30 3.85 -0.56
N VAL A 248 -8.57 2.92 0.37
CA VAL A 248 -7.70 2.62 1.52
C VAL A 248 -6.85 1.37 1.27
N ALA A 249 -6.57 1.05 0.01
CA ALA A 249 -5.83 -0.14 -0.41
C ALA A 249 -4.55 -0.34 0.43
N CYS A 250 -3.69 0.66 0.41
CA CYS A 250 -2.52 0.73 1.28
C CYS A 250 -2.95 1.10 2.72
N GLY A 251 -2.63 0.25 3.68
CA GLY A 251 -3.15 0.27 5.05
C GLY A 251 -4.12 -0.87 5.38
N ILE A 252 -4.90 -1.38 4.41
CA ILE A 252 -5.76 -2.54 4.61
C ILE A 252 -5.16 -3.80 3.97
N LEU A 253 -4.92 -3.79 2.67
CA LEU A 253 -4.34 -4.91 1.93
C LEU A 253 -3.74 -4.42 0.61
N SER A 254 -2.48 -4.75 0.36
CA SER A 254 -1.71 -4.17 -0.73
C SER A 254 -0.95 -5.25 -1.50
N GLY A 255 -1.19 -5.36 -2.81
CA GLY A 255 -0.52 -6.33 -3.66
C GLY A 255 0.96 -6.05 -3.84
N PHE A 256 1.36 -4.77 -3.82
CA PHE A 256 2.75 -4.34 -3.84
C PHE A 256 3.55 -4.93 -2.68
N HIS A 257 2.95 -5.10 -1.49
CA HIS A 257 3.67 -5.61 -0.32
C HIS A 257 4.22 -7.01 -0.55
N SER A 258 3.48 -7.87 -1.26
CA SER A 258 3.97 -9.22 -1.58
C SER A 258 5.32 -9.19 -2.30
N SER A 259 5.53 -8.22 -3.22
CA SER A 259 6.81 -8.07 -3.94
C SER A 259 7.95 -7.68 -3.00
N GLN A 260 7.67 -6.85 -2.00
CA GLN A 260 8.64 -6.38 -1.02
C GLN A 260 8.97 -7.47 0.01
N THR A 261 7.94 -8.15 0.48
CA THR A 261 8.05 -9.29 1.40
C THR A 261 8.84 -10.44 0.77
N ALA A 262 8.71 -10.68 -0.55
CA ALA A 262 9.54 -11.66 -1.26
C ALA A 262 11.04 -11.30 -1.27
N LEU A 263 11.39 -10.01 -1.30
CA LEU A 263 12.79 -9.56 -1.16
C LEU A 263 13.31 -9.83 0.25
N VAL A 264 12.53 -9.46 1.28
CA VAL A 264 12.93 -9.68 2.69
C VAL A 264 12.99 -11.18 3.04
N ALA A 265 12.24 -12.04 2.35
CA ALA A 265 12.33 -13.48 2.52
C ALA A 265 13.73 -14.04 2.27
N ARG A 266 14.60 -13.33 1.52
CA ARG A 266 16.00 -13.70 1.24
C ARG A 266 16.96 -13.41 2.39
N THR A 267 16.51 -12.73 3.44
CA THR A 267 17.39 -12.18 4.48
C THR A 267 17.02 -12.63 5.90
N ILE A 268 15.91 -13.38 6.07
CA ILE A 268 15.48 -13.94 7.36
C ILE A 268 16.34 -15.15 7.77
N LYS A 269 16.67 -15.24 9.05
CA LYS A 269 17.57 -16.29 9.57
C LYS A 269 16.84 -17.58 9.90
N SER A 270 15.57 -17.47 10.29
CA SER A 270 14.71 -18.62 10.61
C SER A 270 13.29 -18.35 10.15
N GLU A 271 12.57 -19.39 9.73
CA GLU A 271 11.13 -19.28 9.44
C GLU A 271 10.34 -18.75 10.65
N LYS A 272 10.79 -19.05 11.88
CA LYS A 272 10.14 -18.59 13.12
C LYS A 272 10.13 -17.07 13.28
N GLU A 273 11.00 -16.36 12.54
CA GLU A 273 11.03 -14.90 12.50
C GLU A 273 9.97 -14.29 11.59
N GLY A 274 9.33 -15.11 10.74
CA GLY A 274 8.39 -14.65 9.72
C GLY A 274 7.16 -13.93 10.26
N ARG A 275 6.64 -14.35 11.42
CA ARG A 275 5.52 -13.63 12.07
C ARG A 275 5.91 -12.19 12.43
N MET A 276 7.08 -12.01 13.03
CA MET A 276 7.54 -10.68 13.40
C MET A 276 7.84 -9.83 12.16
N THR A 277 8.43 -10.44 11.14
CA THR A 277 8.90 -9.74 9.94
C THR A 277 7.76 -9.33 9.01
N PHE A 278 6.81 -10.24 8.76
CA PHE A 278 5.76 -10.04 7.75
C PHE A 278 4.42 -9.65 8.40
N TYR A 279 3.87 -10.54 9.23
CA TYR A 279 2.54 -10.35 9.81
C TYR A 279 2.49 -9.12 10.73
N ASN A 280 3.38 -9.05 11.72
CA ASN A 280 3.36 -7.98 12.72
C ASN A 280 3.69 -6.62 12.11
N MET A 281 4.56 -6.57 11.09
CA MET A 281 4.87 -5.29 10.42
C MET A 281 3.68 -4.76 9.64
N MET A 282 2.87 -5.63 9.02
CA MET A 282 1.62 -5.19 8.40
C MET A 282 0.59 -4.70 9.43
N VAL A 283 0.55 -5.30 10.63
CA VAL A 283 -0.26 -4.79 11.75
C VAL A 283 0.24 -3.41 12.23
N VAL A 284 1.55 -3.20 12.28
CA VAL A 284 2.15 -1.88 12.60
C VAL A 284 1.79 -0.84 11.53
N GLU A 285 1.80 -1.20 10.24
CA GLU A 285 1.28 -0.32 9.19
C GLU A 285 -0.21 -0.01 9.40
N GLY A 286 -1.02 -1.01 9.77
CA GLY A 286 -2.43 -0.82 10.13
C GLY A 286 -2.62 0.16 11.30
N PHE A 287 -1.69 0.19 12.26
CA PHE A 287 -1.69 1.15 13.35
C PHE A 287 -1.40 2.56 12.85
N ILE A 288 -0.39 2.71 11.99
CA ILE A 288 -0.07 3.97 11.33
C ILE A 288 -1.30 4.48 10.57
N ALA A 289 -1.94 3.63 9.78
CA ALA A 289 -3.16 3.95 9.04
C ALA A 289 -4.30 4.43 9.94
N MET A 290 -4.54 3.72 11.04
CA MET A 290 -5.56 4.09 12.04
C MET A 290 -5.29 5.46 12.68
N VAL A 291 -4.04 5.75 13.01
CA VAL A 291 -3.65 7.03 13.59
C VAL A 291 -3.86 8.18 12.60
N TRP A 292 -3.48 8.01 11.34
CA TRP A 292 -3.67 9.05 10.32
C TRP A 292 -5.13 9.31 9.99
N ALA A 293 -5.95 8.26 9.92
CA ALA A 293 -7.40 8.40 9.79
C ALA A 293 -7.99 9.17 10.99
N ALA A 294 -7.69 8.73 12.22
CA ALA A 294 -8.21 9.37 13.43
C ALA A 294 -7.70 10.80 13.61
N GLY A 295 -6.42 11.05 13.38
CA GLY A 295 -5.81 12.38 13.48
C GLY A 295 -6.44 13.37 12.51
N THR A 296 -6.76 12.92 11.30
CA THR A 296 -7.47 13.74 10.31
C THR A 296 -8.90 14.05 10.76
N MET A 297 -9.65 13.06 11.26
CA MET A 297 -11.00 13.29 11.81
C MET A 297 -10.99 14.26 12.99
N ALA A 298 -10.07 14.06 13.93
CA ALA A 298 -9.88 14.96 15.06
C ALA A 298 -9.69 16.39 14.58
N LEU A 299 -8.75 16.59 13.65
CA LEU A 299 -8.42 17.91 13.11
C LEU A 299 -9.63 18.57 12.45
N ILE A 300 -10.43 17.84 11.66
CA ILE A 300 -11.68 18.35 11.10
C ILE A 300 -12.61 18.84 12.22
N GLN A 301 -12.75 18.08 13.29
CA GLN A 301 -13.74 18.36 14.32
C GLN A 301 -13.45 19.62 15.15
N PHE A 302 -12.18 19.94 15.45
CA PHE A 302 -11.85 21.12 16.26
C PHE A 302 -11.34 22.32 15.46
N THR A 303 -10.89 22.13 14.21
CA THR A 303 -10.38 23.24 13.39
C THR A 303 -11.38 23.76 12.37
N ALA A 304 -12.42 23.01 12.00
CA ALA A 304 -13.37 23.44 10.97
C ALA A 304 -14.06 24.78 11.30
N GLU A 305 -14.39 25.03 12.57
CA GLU A 305 -15.02 26.29 13.01
C GLU A 305 -14.04 27.49 13.02
N HIS A 306 -12.74 27.22 13.01
CA HIS A 306 -11.67 28.22 13.09
C HIS A 306 -10.91 28.39 11.76
N GLY A 307 -11.55 28.04 10.63
CA GLY A 307 -10.96 28.17 9.29
C GLY A 307 -9.90 27.12 8.95
N GLY A 308 -9.80 26.04 9.75
CA GLY A 308 -8.91 24.91 9.48
C GLY A 308 -9.47 23.94 8.44
N ILE A 309 -9.16 22.65 8.56
CA ILE A 309 -9.62 21.66 7.58
C ILE A 309 -11.08 21.34 7.84
N THR A 310 -11.86 21.36 6.77
CA THR A 310 -13.22 20.84 6.73
C THR A 310 -13.39 19.92 5.51
N MET A 311 -14.58 19.38 5.33
CA MET A 311 -14.93 18.56 4.17
C MET A 311 -16.21 19.05 3.51
N GLN A 312 -16.28 18.93 2.20
CA GLN A 312 -17.47 19.27 1.43
C GLN A 312 -17.72 18.22 0.35
N LEU A 313 -19.00 17.93 0.09
CA LEU A 313 -19.40 17.12 -1.06
C LEU A 313 -19.39 18.03 -2.28
N SER A 314 -18.54 17.72 -3.27
CA SER A 314 -18.59 18.41 -4.56
C SER A 314 -19.92 18.17 -5.27
N ASP A 315 -20.28 19.05 -6.21
CA ASP A 315 -21.48 18.94 -7.07
C ASP A 315 -21.61 17.60 -7.82
N LYS A 316 -20.53 16.82 -7.87
CA LYS A 316 -20.45 15.52 -8.53
C LYS A 316 -20.52 14.33 -7.57
N GLY A 317 -20.85 14.58 -6.30
CA GLY A 317 -21.00 13.53 -5.28
C GLY A 317 -19.66 12.95 -4.79
N VAL A 318 -18.55 13.69 -4.93
CA VAL A 318 -17.23 13.28 -4.44
C VAL A 318 -16.81 14.17 -3.28
N TRP A 319 -16.42 13.57 -2.17
CA TRP A 319 -15.92 14.29 -0.99
C TRP A 319 -14.53 14.88 -1.23
N GLN A 320 -14.35 16.12 -0.78
CA GLN A 320 -13.09 16.85 -0.89
C GLN A 320 -12.77 17.55 0.43
N TYR A 321 -11.47 17.67 0.71
CA TYR A 321 -10.98 18.49 1.80
C TYR A 321 -10.98 19.95 1.39
N MET A 322 -11.40 20.82 2.32
CA MET A 322 -11.45 22.26 2.11
C MET A 322 -10.70 22.95 3.24
N ILE A 323 -10.10 24.11 2.96
CA ILE A 323 -9.54 25.03 3.96
C ILE A 323 -10.01 26.44 3.66
N GLN A 324 -10.16 27.27 4.70
CA GLN A 324 -10.50 28.67 4.51
C GLN A 324 -9.23 29.46 4.14
N LYS A 325 -9.21 30.08 2.96
CA LYS A 325 -8.11 30.94 2.50
C LYS A 325 -8.67 32.26 1.99
N GLY A 326 -8.35 33.36 2.68
CA GLY A 326 -8.83 34.69 2.29
C GLY A 326 -10.35 34.88 2.41
N GLY A 327 -11.01 34.14 3.31
CA GLY A 327 -12.47 34.17 3.49
C GLY A 327 -13.24 33.18 2.62
N GLU A 328 -12.62 32.58 1.60
CA GLU A 328 -13.22 31.58 0.73
C GLU A 328 -12.80 30.15 1.10
N LEU A 329 -13.68 29.17 0.87
CA LEU A 329 -13.37 27.75 1.02
C LEU A 329 -12.69 27.23 -0.26
N VAL A 330 -11.43 26.83 -0.13
CA VAL A 330 -10.63 26.33 -1.25
C VAL A 330 -10.34 24.84 -1.05
N ALA A 331 -10.52 24.05 -2.11
CA ALA A 331 -10.21 22.62 -2.09
C ALA A 331 -8.70 22.37 -1.95
N ILE A 332 -8.33 21.46 -1.06
CA ILE A 332 -6.93 21.06 -0.85
C ILE A 332 -6.71 19.58 -1.16
N SER A 333 -5.50 19.26 -1.59
CA SER A 333 -5.11 17.88 -1.88
C SER A 333 -4.96 17.06 -0.59
N PRO A 334 -5.18 15.73 -0.64
CA PRO A 334 -4.88 14.84 0.49
C PRO A 334 -3.42 14.92 0.95
N THR A 335 -2.49 15.22 0.05
CA THR A 335 -1.07 15.48 0.37
C THR A 335 -0.89 16.71 1.25
N SER A 336 -1.67 17.77 1.04
CA SER A 336 -1.64 18.97 1.88
C SER A 336 -2.16 18.70 3.29
N VAL A 337 -3.19 17.85 3.43
CA VAL A 337 -3.78 17.47 4.73
C VAL A 337 -2.71 16.89 5.67
N VAL A 338 -1.76 16.12 5.13
CA VAL A 338 -0.64 15.57 5.90
C VAL A 338 0.14 16.66 6.64
N GLY A 339 0.51 17.74 5.94
CA GLY A 339 1.28 18.83 6.53
C GLY A 339 0.52 19.59 7.59
N VAL A 340 -0.78 19.77 7.41
CA VAL A 340 -1.65 20.37 8.42
C VAL A 340 -1.72 19.49 9.67
N VAL A 341 -1.99 18.19 9.51
CA VAL A 341 -2.03 17.23 10.63
C VAL A 341 -0.70 17.22 11.40
N CYS A 342 0.44 17.16 10.70
CA CYS A 342 1.76 17.20 11.32
C CYS A 342 1.97 18.46 12.17
N ARG A 343 1.69 19.65 11.62
CA ARG A 343 1.95 20.93 12.31
C ARG A 343 1.03 21.14 13.49
N TYR A 344 -0.24 20.76 13.39
CA TYR A 344 -1.20 20.90 14.49
C TYR A 344 -0.97 19.87 15.59
N ALA A 345 -0.67 18.62 15.25
CA ALA A 345 -0.50 17.57 16.25
C ALA A 345 0.88 17.62 16.94
N LEU A 346 1.95 17.95 16.22
CA LEU A 346 3.34 17.84 16.72
C LEU A 346 4.02 19.20 16.93
N GLY A 347 3.31 20.30 16.67
CA GLY A 347 3.88 21.65 16.67
C GLY A 347 4.87 21.89 15.52
N PRO A 348 5.54 23.06 15.51
CA PRO A 348 6.42 23.46 14.40
C PRO A 348 7.62 22.53 14.19
N ILE A 349 8.30 22.17 15.28
CA ILE A 349 9.53 21.37 15.22
C ILE A 349 9.21 19.90 14.94
N GLY A 350 8.31 19.30 15.72
CA GLY A 350 7.92 17.90 15.54
C GLY A 350 7.22 17.67 14.19
N GLY A 351 6.40 18.63 13.75
CA GLY A 351 5.72 18.58 12.47
C GLY A 351 6.69 18.63 11.28
N ALA A 352 7.74 19.46 11.35
CA ALA A 352 8.77 19.50 10.32
C ALA A 352 9.56 18.19 10.21
N VAL A 353 9.94 17.60 11.34
CA VAL A 353 10.65 16.30 11.37
C VAL A 353 9.77 15.19 10.78
N ALA A 354 8.49 15.13 11.17
CA ALA A 354 7.54 14.16 10.62
C ALA A 354 7.36 14.32 9.11
N LEU A 355 7.22 15.57 8.62
CA LEU A 355 7.10 15.87 7.20
C LEU A 355 8.30 15.38 6.39
N ILE A 356 9.52 15.59 6.89
CA ILE A 356 10.74 15.09 6.23
C ILE A 356 10.69 13.55 6.10
N GLY A 357 10.27 12.84 7.15
CA GLY A 357 10.09 11.38 7.08
C GLY A 357 9.07 10.98 6.02
N ILE A 358 7.91 11.63 6.01
CA ILE A 358 6.81 11.33 5.06
C ILE A 358 7.20 11.65 3.61
N ILE A 359 8.14 12.57 3.39
CA ILE A 359 8.71 12.84 2.05
C ILE A 359 9.72 11.77 1.66
N ILE A 360 10.60 11.34 2.57
CA ILE A 360 11.71 10.44 2.23
C ILE A 360 11.26 8.98 2.05
N LEU A 361 10.29 8.49 2.83
CA LEU A 361 9.88 7.08 2.79
C LEU A 361 9.28 6.63 1.46
N PRO A 362 8.39 7.42 0.82
CA PRO A 362 7.93 7.13 -0.54
C PRO A 362 9.08 7.21 -1.54
N ILE A 363 10.02 8.15 -1.34
CA ILE A 363 11.22 8.25 -2.18
C ILE A 363 11.98 6.91 -2.15
N THR A 364 12.32 6.38 -0.99
CA THR A 364 13.03 5.09 -0.89
C THR A 364 12.23 3.89 -1.41
N SER A 365 10.91 3.89 -1.20
CA SER A 365 10.03 2.83 -1.69
C SER A 365 9.88 2.84 -3.21
N GLY A 366 9.82 4.03 -3.83
CA GLY A 366 9.63 4.18 -5.27
C GLY A 366 10.90 3.89 -6.06
N ASP A 367 12.07 4.21 -5.49
CA ASP A 367 13.37 3.68 -5.91
C ASP A 367 13.31 2.14 -6.00
N THR A 368 12.88 1.49 -4.92
CA THR A 368 12.83 0.03 -4.85
C THR A 368 11.84 -0.53 -5.86
N ALA A 369 10.70 0.13 -6.06
CA ALA A 369 9.69 -0.26 -7.06
C ALA A 369 10.21 -0.16 -8.50
N LEU A 370 10.88 0.93 -8.89
CA LEU A 370 11.42 1.12 -10.24
C LEU A 370 12.62 0.19 -10.50
N ARG A 371 13.43 -0.10 -9.47
CA ARG A 371 14.46 -1.15 -9.56
C ARG A 371 13.83 -2.52 -9.74
N ALA A 372 12.82 -2.87 -8.95
CA ALA A 372 12.11 -4.14 -9.07
C ALA A 372 11.45 -4.27 -10.45
N LEU A 373 10.91 -3.20 -11.01
CA LEU A 373 10.35 -3.17 -12.37
C LEU A 373 11.40 -3.52 -13.42
N ARG A 374 12.57 -2.85 -13.36
CA ARG A 374 13.67 -3.14 -14.27
C ARG A 374 14.15 -4.59 -14.15
N LEU A 375 14.30 -5.08 -12.91
CA LEU A 375 14.73 -6.46 -12.66
C LEU A 375 13.70 -7.47 -13.15
N THR A 376 12.41 -7.22 -12.92
CA THR A 376 11.31 -8.08 -13.40
C THR A 376 11.34 -8.18 -14.92
N ILE A 377 11.42 -7.04 -15.63
CA ILE A 377 11.54 -7.02 -17.09
C ILE A 377 12.82 -7.74 -17.55
N ALA A 378 13.94 -7.51 -16.88
CA ALA A 378 15.19 -8.16 -17.21
C ALA A 378 15.11 -9.69 -17.03
N ASP A 379 14.49 -10.16 -15.96
CA ASP A 379 14.32 -11.59 -15.67
C ASP A 379 13.35 -12.24 -16.68
N THR A 380 12.22 -11.58 -16.97
CA THR A 380 11.21 -12.06 -17.92
C THR A 380 11.73 -12.16 -19.35
N PHE A 381 12.54 -11.20 -19.80
CA PHE A 381 13.11 -11.19 -21.16
C PHE A 381 14.56 -11.71 -21.23
N HIS A 382 15.09 -12.25 -20.12
CA HIS A 382 16.45 -12.77 -20.01
C HIS A 382 17.55 -11.76 -20.41
N ILE A 383 17.38 -10.49 -20.07
CA ILE A 383 18.30 -9.40 -20.40
C ILE A 383 19.34 -9.27 -19.29
N LYS A 384 20.60 -9.58 -19.60
CA LYS A 384 21.71 -9.48 -18.63
C LYS A 384 21.87 -8.06 -18.04
N GLN A 385 22.01 -7.96 -16.72
CA GLN A 385 22.17 -6.71 -15.95
C GLN A 385 23.58 -6.57 -15.31
N ASP A 386 24.60 -7.05 -16.02
CA ASP A 386 26.00 -7.13 -15.58
C ASP A 386 26.76 -5.79 -15.61
N ASN A 387 26.30 -4.80 -16.40
CA ASN A 387 26.95 -3.49 -16.49
C ASN A 387 25.95 -2.32 -16.48
N ASN A 388 26.46 -1.12 -16.17
CA ASN A 388 25.64 0.09 -16.04
C ASN A 388 24.98 0.51 -17.36
N ALA A 389 25.58 0.23 -18.52
CA ALA A 389 25.00 0.59 -19.82
C ALA A 389 23.74 -0.25 -20.13
N ARG A 390 23.78 -1.56 -19.87
CA ARG A 390 22.62 -2.45 -20.01
C ARG A 390 21.53 -2.12 -19.00
N ARG A 391 21.92 -1.77 -17.76
CA ARG A 391 21.00 -1.26 -16.74
C ARG A 391 20.30 0.02 -17.18
N LEU A 392 21.05 0.95 -17.75
CA LEU A 392 20.51 2.22 -18.26
C LEU A 392 19.60 2.00 -19.47
N SER A 393 19.93 1.06 -20.37
CA SER A 393 19.13 0.77 -21.57
C SER A 393 17.70 0.32 -21.25
N LEU A 394 17.49 -0.38 -20.12
CA LEU A 394 16.15 -0.71 -19.64
C LEU A 394 15.53 0.38 -18.77
N ALA A 395 16.34 1.08 -17.96
CA ALA A 395 15.85 2.14 -17.09
C ALA A 395 15.31 3.33 -17.89
N VAL A 396 15.98 3.77 -18.96
CA VAL A 396 15.59 4.97 -19.71
C VAL A 396 14.15 4.87 -20.27
N PRO A 397 13.74 3.80 -20.99
CA PRO A 397 12.36 3.66 -21.44
C PRO A 397 11.33 3.68 -20.31
N ILE A 398 11.62 3.00 -19.19
CA ILE A 398 10.76 3.01 -18.01
C ILE A 398 10.56 4.45 -17.50
N PHE A 399 11.67 5.19 -17.35
CA PHE A 399 11.65 6.55 -16.84
C PHE A 399 10.97 7.52 -17.81
N VAL A 400 11.11 7.34 -19.13
CA VAL A 400 10.36 8.14 -20.11
C VAL A 400 8.85 7.97 -19.92
N ILE A 401 8.37 6.75 -19.72
CA ILE A 401 6.93 6.50 -19.49
C ILE A 401 6.50 7.09 -18.13
N VAL A 402 7.27 6.88 -17.06
CA VAL A 402 7.01 7.47 -15.74
C VAL A 402 6.95 9.00 -15.82
N GLY A 403 7.89 9.62 -16.53
CA GLY A 403 7.94 11.06 -16.74
C GLY A 403 6.72 11.57 -17.51
N ALA A 404 6.30 10.86 -18.56
CA ALA A 404 5.10 11.23 -19.33
C ALA A 404 3.83 11.17 -18.47
N ILE A 405 3.65 10.11 -17.67
CA ILE A 405 2.51 9.99 -16.75
C ILE A 405 2.57 11.06 -15.66
N LEU A 406 3.75 11.34 -15.11
CA LEU A 406 3.96 12.36 -14.09
C LEU A 406 3.57 13.75 -14.59
N VAL A 407 4.05 14.11 -15.78
CA VAL A 407 3.77 15.41 -16.42
C VAL A 407 2.27 15.54 -16.69
N TRP A 408 1.65 14.52 -17.30
CA TRP A 408 0.21 14.50 -17.52
C TRP A 408 -0.58 14.62 -16.22
N ALA A 409 -0.21 13.84 -15.19
CA ALA A 409 -0.90 13.82 -13.91
C ALA A 409 -0.84 15.16 -13.17
N LYS A 410 0.20 15.96 -13.42
CA LYS A 410 0.40 17.28 -12.80
C LYS A 410 -0.28 18.42 -13.57
N ILE A 411 -0.33 18.33 -14.90
CA ILE A 411 -0.96 19.36 -15.75
C ILE A 411 -2.49 19.23 -15.71
N ASP A 412 -3.03 18.02 -15.74
CA ASP A 412 -4.48 17.81 -15.65
C ASP A 412 -4.96 18.03 -14.19
N PRO A 413 -5.94 18.92 -13.93
CA PRO A 413 -6.50 19.13 -12.59
C PRO A 413 -7.04 17.85 -11.91
N LYS A 414 -7.40 16.83 -12.69
CA LYS A 414 -7.86 15.51 -12.20
C LYS A 414 -6.79 14.44 -12.34
N GLY A 415 -5.63 14.75 -12.92
CA GLY A 415 -4.57 13.82 -13.26
C GLY A 415 -4.14 12.97 -12.07
N PHE A 416 -3.80 13.62 -10.95
CA PHE A 416 -3.44 12.90 -9.72
C PHE A 416 -4.57 11.99 -9.19
N ASN A 417 -5.81 12.47 -9.16
CA ASN A 417 -6.93 11.67 -8.66
C ASN A 417 -7.19 10.44 -9.54
N ILE A 418 -7.02 10.56 -10.85
CA ILE A 418 -7.11 9.42 -11.78
C ILE A 418 -5.92 8.48 -11.54
N LEU A 419 -4.70 9.02 -11.48
CA LEU A 419 -3.48 8.25 -11.22
C LEU A 419 -3.58 7.44 -9.92
N TRP A 420 -3.91 8.10 -8.81
CA TRP A 420 -4.06 7.47 -7.49
C TRP A 420 -5.09 6.35 -7.51
N ARG A 421 -6.21 6.58 -8.17
CA ARG A 421 -7.32 5.64 -8.25
C ARG A 421 -6.98 4.37 -9.02
N TYR A 422 -6.28 4.50 -10.14
CA TYR A 422 -5.80 3.35 -10.91
C TYR A 422 -4.62 2.65 -10.24
N PHE A 423 -3.72 3.42 -9.62
CA PHE A 423 -2.68 2.86 -8.76
C PHE A 423 -3.30 1.98 -7.66
N ALA A 424 -4.29 2.50 -6.93
CA ALA A 424 -4.88 1.81 -5.80
C ALA A 424 -5.69 0.57 -6.24
N TRP A 425 -6.46 0.67 -7.33
CA TRP A 425 -7.16 -0.49 -7.90
C TRP A 425 -6.19 -1.56 -8.41
N SER A 426 -5.14 -1.16 -9.13
CA SER A 426 -4.11 -2.09 -9.61
C SER A 426 -3.40 -2.76 -8.43
N ASN A 427 -3.10 -1.99 -7.38
CA ASN A 427 -2.48 -2.52 -6.18
C ASN A 427 -3.37 -3.58 -5.49
N GLN A 428 -4.68 -3.33 -5.38
CA GLN A 428 -5.63 -4.28 -4.81
C GLN A 428 -5.76 -5.54 -5.67
N THR A 429 -5.85 -5.38 -6.99
CA THR A 429 -5.97 -6.47 -7.96
C THR A 429 -4.73 -7.37 -7.93
N MET A 430 -3.56 -6.79 -7.73
CA MET A 430 -2.31 -7.55 -7.62
C MET A 430 -2.26 -8.50 -6.43
N ALA A 431 -2.94 -8.18 -5.34
CA ALA A 431 -2.98 -9.05 -4.17
C ALA A 431 -3.83 -10.31 -4.36
N LEU A 432 -4.69 -10.34 -5.38
CA LEU A 432 -5.56 -11.50 -5.66
C LEU A 432 -4.73 -12.73 -6.06
N PHE A 433 -3.61 -12.53 -6.76
CA PHE A 433 -2.78 -13.63 -7.24
C PHE A 433 -1.96 -14.30 -6.14
N PRO A 434 -1.26 -13.56 -5.24
CA PRO A 434 -0.63 -14.15 -4.07
C PRO A 434 -1.63 -14.81 -3.12
N LEU A 435 -2.83 -14.24 -2.93
CA LEU A 435 -3.89 -14.89 -2.14
C LEU A 435 -4.30 -16.23 -2.76
N ALA A 436 -4.52 -16.27 -4.08
CA ALA A 436 -4.86 -17.51 -4.79
C ALA A 436 -3.73 -18.54 -4.67
N ALA A 437 -2.49 -18.12 -4.89
CA ALA A 437 -1.31 -18.96 -4.77
C ALA A 437 -1.15 -19.51 -3.35
N ALA A 438 -1.40 -18.69 -2.32
CA ALA A 438 -1.36 -19.11 -0.93
C ALA A 438 -2.51 -20.07 -0.57
N THR A 439 -3.72 -19.85 -1.08
CA THR A 439 -4.83 -20.81 -0.95
C THR A 439 -4.46 -22.16 -1.57
N ILE A 440 -3.92 -22.15 -2.78
CA ILE A 440 -3.48 -23.37 -3.48
C ILE A 440 -2.34 -24.06 -2.74
N TYR A 441 -1.36 -23.30 -2.24
CA TYR A 441 -0.28 -23.80 -1.40
C TYR A 441 -0.83 -24.57 -0.19
N LEU A 442 -1.80 -23.98 0.53
CA LEU A 442 -2.41 -24.62 1.69
C LEU A 442 -3.12 -25.92 1.32
N ILE A 443 -3.83 -25.95 0.18
CA ILE A 443 -4.53 -27.16 -0.29
C ILE A 443 -3.52 -28.25 -0.66
N ILE A 444 -2.49 -27.93 -1.45
CA ILE A 444 -1.45 -28.87 -1.91
C ILE A 444 -0.67 -29.46 -0.73
N ASN A 445 -0.36 -28.65 0.28
CA ASN A 445 0.43 -29.07 1.44
C ASN A 445 -0.42 -29.72 2.55
N LYS A 446 -1.57 -30.32 2.21
CA LYS A 446 -2.49 -31.02 3.14
C LYS A 446 -3.04 -30.14 4.27
N ARG A 447 -3.11 -28.83 4.06
CA ARG A 447 -3.68 -27.85 5.00
C ARG A 447 -4.93 -27.16 4.46
N GLY A 448 -5.63 -27.81 3.52
CA GLY A 448 -6.83 -27.29 2.87
C GLY A 448 -7.96 -26.87 3.83
N LYS A 449 -8.02 -27.45 5.06
CA LYS A 449 -9.00 -27.02 6.09
C LYS A 449 -8.83 -25.56 6.53
N TRP A 450 -7.64 -24.99 6.35
CA TRP A 450 -7.31 -23.61 6.69
C TRP A 450 -7.29 -22.68 5.47
N ALA A 451 -7.60 -23.19 4.29
CA ALA A 451 -7.59 -22.43 3.04
C ALA A 451 -8.51 -21.19 3.08
N TRP A 452 -9.53 -21.20 3.95
CA TRP A 452 -10.42 -20.06 4.17
C TRP A 452 -9.68 -18.77 4.55
N MET A 453 -8.54 -18.88 5.25
CA MET A 453 -7.77 -17.71 5.72
C MET A 453 -7.31 -16.82 4.57
N THR A 454 -6.91 -17.41 3.45
CA THR A 454 -6.45 -16.69 2.26
C THR A 454 -7.55 -16.58 1.20
N LEU A 455 -8.44 -17.57 1.14
CA LEU A 455 -9.53 -17.59 0.16
C LEU A 455 -10.61 -16.55 0.46
N ILE A 456 -11.03 -16.35 1.71
CA ILE A 456 -12.07 -15.37 2.05
C ILE A 456 -11.63 -13.95 1.68
N PRO A 457 -10.44 -13.47 2.08
CA PRO A 457 -9.93 -12.19 1.59
C PRO A 457 -9.81 -12.16 0.06
N GLY A 458 -9.34 -13.25 -0.56
CA GLY A 458 -9.19 -13.32 -2.03
C GLY A 458 -10.52 -13.14 -2.76
N VAL A 459 -11.57 -13.82 -2.33
CA VAL A 459 -12.93 -13.70 -2.90
C VAL A 459 -13.51 -12.31 -2.66
N PHE A 460 -13.37 -11.78 -1.45
CA PHE A 460 -13.88 -10.45 -1.09
C PHE A 460 -13.21 -9.34 -1.92
N TYR A 461 -11.88 -9.36 -2.04
CA TYR A 461 -11.18 -8.38 -2.85
C TYR A 461 -11.37 -8.59 -4.35
N THR A 462 -11.62 -9.83 -4.81
CA THR A 462 -12.03 -10.06 -6.20
C THR A 462 -13.35 -9.38 -6.49
N PHE A 463 -14.33 -9.50 -5.59
CA PHE A 463 -15.61 -8.79 -5.70
C PHE A 463 -15.39 -7.28 -5.76
N ILE A 464 -14.57 -6.72 -4.85
CA ILE A 464 -14.25 -5.29 -4.82
C ILE A 464 -13.64 -4.82 -6.14
N CYS A 465 -12.55 -5.45 -6.59
CA CYS A 465 -11.83 -5.04 -7.79
C CYS A 465 -12.69 -5.18 -9.04
N ALA A 466 -13.50 -6.24 -9.12
CA ALA A 466 -14.41 -6.48 -10.24
C ALA A 466 -15.55 -5.45 -10.27
N CYS A 467 -16.24 -5.20 -9.16
CA CYS A 467 -17.28 -4.17 -9.09
C CYS A 467 -16.72 -2.80 -9.49
N TYR A 468 -15.51 -2.49 -9.01
CA TYR A 468 -14.86 -1.22 -9.27
C TYR A 468 -14.62 -1.00 -10.77
N ILE A 469 -13.96 -1.96 -11.44
CA ILE A 469 -13.60 -1.81 -12.85
C ILE A 469 -14.82 -1.89 -13.78
N LEU A 470 -15.83 -2.70 -13.42
CA LEU A 470 -17.08 -2.81 -14.17
C LEU A 470 -17.85 -1.49 -14.16
N ASN A 471 -17.87 -0.77 -13.03
CA ASN A 471 -18.56 0.51 -12.93
C ASN A 471 -17.74 1.71 -13.44
N ALA A 472 -16.42 1.72 -13.23
CA ALA A 472 -15.61 2.89 -13.51
C ALA A 472 -15.76 3.35 -14.97
N LYS A 473 -15.92 4.67 -15.19
CA LYS A 473 -16.10 5.26 -16.53
C LYS A 473 -14.95 4.98 -17.51
N LEU A 474 -13.73 4.92 -16.97
CA LEU A 474 -12.51 4.58 -17.71
C LEU A 474 -12.28 3.05 -17.73
N GLY A 475 -13.16 2.27 -17.07
CA GLY A 475 -13.26 0.81 -17.18
C GLY A 475 -14.39 0.44 -18.14
N PHE A 476 -15.40 -0.31 -17.67
CA PHE A 476 -16.52 -0.74 -18.52
C PHE A 476 -17.75 0.18 -18.48
N GLY A 477 -17.79 1.17 -17.57
CA GLY A 477 -18.86 2.16 -17.51
C GLY A 477 -20.27 1.59 -17.24
N LEU A 478 -20.38 0.39 -16.65
CA LEU A 478 -21.64 -0.28 -16.40
C LEU A 478 -22.37 0.31 -15.19
N SER A 479 -23.69 0.14 -15.13
CA SER A 479 -24.47 0.52 -13.96
C SER A 479 -24.04 -0.28 -12.72
N TRP A 480 -24.24 0.28 -11.53
CA TRP A 480 -23.83 -0.36 -10.28
C TRP A 480 -24.50 -1.73 -10.06
N ASN A 481 -25.76 -1.88 -10.45
CA ASN A 481 -26.47 -3.17 -10.36
C ASN A 481 -25.77 -4.24 -11.20
N VAL A 482 -25.38 -3.91 -12.44
CA VAL A 482 -24.65 -4.84 -13.31
C VAL A 482 -23.24 -5.09 -12.78
N ALA A 483 -22.57 -4.06 -12.28
CA ALA A 483 -21.24 -4.19 -11.68
C ALA A 483 -21.23 -5.10 -10.45
N TYR A 484 -22.26 -5.04 -9.59
CA TYR A 484 -22.38 -5.92 -8.43
C TYR A 484 -22.65 -7.36 -8.82
N ILE A 485 -23.55 -7.61 -9.78
CA ILE A 485 -23.83 -8.95 -10.28
C ILE A 485 -22.57 -9.54 -10.93
N GLY A 486 -21.94 -8.79 -11.84
CA GLY A 486 -20.71 -9.22 -12.51
C GLY A 486 -19.57 -9.44 -11.52
N GLY A 487 -19.43 -8.58 -10.52
CA GLY A 487 -18.43 -8.74 -9.46
C GLY A 487 -18.65 -10.00 -8.63
N ALA A 488 -19.89 -10.34 -8.29
CA ALA A 488 -20.22 -11.57 -7.58
C ALA A 488 -19.91 -12.82 -8.42
N VAL A 489 -20.22 -12.80 -9.71
CA VAL A 489 -19.90 -13.89 -10.65
C VAL A 489 -18.38 -14.08 -10.75
N ILE A 490 -17.62 -13.01 -10.93
CA ILE A 490 -16.15 -13.08 -11.04
C ILE A 490 -15.53 -13.58 -9.73
N ALA A 491 -16.04 -13.14 -8.57
CA ALA A 491 -15.59 -13.61 -7.27
C ALA A 491 -15.87 -15.11 -7.05
N ALA A 492 -17.04 -15.59 -7.49
CA ALA A 492 -17.38 -17.01 -7.44
C ALA A 492 -16.46 -17.84 -8.37
N LEU A 493 -16.20 -17.34 -9.59
CA LEU A 493 -15.26 -17.97 -10.52
C LEU A 493 -13.85 -18.05 -9.95
N TYR A 494 -13.36 -16.97 -9.33
CA TYR A 494 -12.08 -16.96 -8.63
C TYR A 494 -12.02 -18.04 -7.56
N ALA A 495 -13.06 -18.17 -6.73
CA ALA A 495 -13.12 -19.19 -5.68
C ALA A 495 -13.06 -20.61 -6.27
N VAL A 496 -13.88 -20.89 -7.27
CA VAL A 496 -13.97 -22.20 -7.93
C VAL A 496 -12.63 -22.56 -8.58
N LEU A 497 -12.04 -21.65 -9.36
CA LEU A 497 -10.79 -21.89 -10.06
C LEU A 497 -9.62 -22.11 -9.09
N THR A 498 -9.56 -21.34 -8.00
CA THR A 498 -8.51 -21.47 -6.98
C THR A 498 -8.61 -22.82 -6.26
N ILE A 499 -9.81 -23.21 -5.82
CA ILE A 499 -10.03 -24.50 -5.15
C ILE A 499 -9.77 -25.66 -6.11
N TRP A 500 -10.29 -25.58 -7.34
CA TRP A 500 -10.09 -26.60 -8.36
C TRP A 500 -8.61 -26.80 -8.67
N ARG A 501 -7.87 -25.71 -8.86
CA ARG A 501 -6.42 -25.77 -9.10
C ARG A 501 -5.67 -26.39 -7.94
N GLY A 502 -6.05 -26.06 -6.69
CA GLY A 502 -5.49 -26.67 -5.50
C GLY A 502 -5.75 -28.18 -5.41
N LYS A 503 -6.98 -28.61 -5.70
CA LYS A 503 -7.38 -30.03 -5.68
C LYS A 503 -6.71 -30.86 -6.79
N LYS A 504 -6.42 -30.27 -7.95
CA LYS A 504 -5.65 -30.93 -9.02
C LYS A 504 -4.25 -31.35 -8.54
N GLY A 505 -3.70 -30.68 -7.53
CA GLY A 505 -2.38 -30.98 -6.98
C GLY A 505 -1.22 -30.58 -7.90
N GLY A 506 -0.01 -30.80 -7.42
CA GLY A 506 1.24 -30.57 -8.19
C GLY A 506 1.60 -29.11 -8.41
N TYR A 507 2.89 -28.89 -8.69
CA TYR A 507 3.46 -27.58 -9.00
C TYR A 507 3.57 -27.38 -10.50
N THR A 508 3.43 -26.14 -10.96
CA THR A 508 3.72 -25.79 -12.35
C THR A 508 5.22 -25.90 -12.58
N PRO A 509 5.70 -26.77 -13.51
CA PRO A 509 7.14 -26.95 -13.78
C PRO A 509 7.78 -25.64 -14.20
N ALA A 510 9.04 -25.38 -13.80
CA ALA A 510 9.82 -24.26 -14.35
C ALA A 510 10.03 -24.44 -15.86
N ASP A 511 10.12 -23.33 -16.60
CA ASP A 511 10.48 -23.41 -18.01
C ASP A 511 11.90 -24.02 -18.11
N PRO A 512 12.12 -24.99 -19.02
CA PRO A 512 13.34 -25.80 -19.09
C PRO A 512 14.60 -25.04 -19.56
N VAL A 513 14.57 -23.71 -19.54
CA VAL A 513 15.70 -22.83 -19.87
C VAL A 513 15.95 -21.95 -18.66
N LYS A 514 16.76 -22.43 -17.72
CA LYS A 514 17.35 -21.64 -16.63
C LYS A 514 18.84 -21.49 -16.88
#